data_AF-A0A8D8G250-F1
#
_entry.id   AF-A0A8D8G250-F1
#
_cell.length_a   1.000
_cell.length_b   1.000
_cell.length_c   1.000
_cell.angle_alpha   90.00
_cell.angle_beta   90.00
_cell.angle_gamma   90.00
#
_symmetry.space_group_name_H-M   'P 1'
#
loop_
_entity.id
_entity.type
_entity.pdbx_description
1 polymer ?
#
loop_
_entity_poly.entity_id
_entity_poly.type
_entity_poly.pdbx_seq_one_letter_code
_entity_poly.pdbx_strand_id
1 'polypeptide(L)'
;MTQTSNGEATAVPRLVTTIANKYPTFRDVPLKTPYLWLEGRRRDDGAEGLWRIHDTLYDLTEFADRHPGGASWIKLTKGTDITEAFETHHISTRAESLLP
;
A
#
# COMPACT_ATOMS: atom_id res chain seq x y z
N MET A 1 33.98 44.28 -13.51
CA MET A 1 32.67 43.80 -14.01
C MET A 1 32.83 42.34 -14.41
N THR A 2 32.36 41.43 -13.56
CA THR A 2 31.66 40.19 -13.94
C THR A 2 31.17 39.55 -12.63
N GLN A 3 29.93 39.85 -12.30
CA GLN A 3 29.11 38.98 -11.44
C GLN A 3 28.62 37.81 -12.30
N THR A 4 28.50 36.62 -11.71
CA THR A 4 27.44 35.62 -11.96
C THR A 4 27.73 34.45 -11.00
N SER A 5 27.12 34.48 -9.81
CA SER A 5 25.79 33.96 -9.45
C SER A 5 25.90 32.53 -8.92
N ASN A 6 25.96 32.42 -7.60
CA ASN A 6 25.79 31.17 -6.88
C ASN A 6 24.38 30.65 -7.19
N GLY A 7 24.28 29.53 -7.90
CA GLY A 7 23.04 28.82 -8.09
C GLY A 7 22.56 28.27 -6.75
N GLU A 8 21.61 28.97 -6.13
CA GLU A 8 20.88 28.48 -4.97
C GLU A 8 19.98 27.34 -5.44
N ALA A 9 20.46 26.10 -5.24
CA ALA A 9 19.65 24.92 -5.43
C ALA A 9 18.48 25.02 -4.43
N THR A 10 17.28 25.27 -4.95
CA THR A 10 16.05 25.24 -4.17
C THR A 10 15.92 23.86 -3.53
N ALA A 11 16.18 23.80 -2.21
CA ALA A 11 16.04 22.57 -1.46
C ALA A 11 14.56 22.16 -1.48
N VAL A 12 14.23 21.14 -2.27
CA VAL A 12 12.92 20.50 -2.21
C VAL A 12 12.66 20.08 -0.76
N PRO A 13 11.53 20.49 -0.16
CA PRO A 13 11.27 20.17 1.24
C PRO A 13 11.20 18.66 1.40
N ARG A 14 11.98 18.13 2.33
CA ARG A 14 11.95 16.71 2.69
C ARG A 14 10.57 16.42 3.30
N LEU A 15 9.76 15.66 2.58
CA LEU A 15 8.52 15.11 3.12
C LEU A 15 8.87 14.10 4.22
N VAL A 16 8.23 14.22 5.38
CA VAL A 16 8.47 13.38 6.55
C VAL A 16 7.16 12.79 7.06
N THR A 17 7.25 11.64 7.74
CA THR A 17 6.10 11.04 8.42
C THR A 17 5.58 11.98 9.51
N THR A 18 4.27 12.17 9.52
CA THR A 18 3.53 12.91 10.55
C THR A 18 2.51 11.99 11.20
N ILE A 19 1.80 12.49 12.22
CA ILE A 19 0.69 11.76 12.85
C ILE A 19 -0.44 11.48 11.83
N ALA A 20 -0.69 12.40 10.90
CA ALA A 20 -1.76 12.28 9.92
C ALA A 20 -1.35 11.48 8.67
N ASN A 21 -0.10 11.63 8.22
CA ASN A 21 0.38 11.04 6.98
C ASN A 21 1.73 10.35 7.18
N LYS A 22 1.80 9.07 6.86
CA LYS A 22 3.07 8.34 6.78
C LYS A 22 3.79 8.66 5.49
N TYR A 23 5.08 9.00 5.58
CA TYR A 23 5.93 9.11 4.41
C TYR A 23 6.25 7.70 3.88
N PRO A 24 5.96 7.38 2.60
CA PRO A 24 6.04 6.00 2.13
C PRO A 24 7.45 5.40 2.25
N THR A 25 7.49 4.19 2.78
CA THR A 25 8.71 3.38 2.87
C THR A 25 9.27 3.15 1.47
N PHE A 26 10.60 3.24 1.35
CA PHE A 26 11.35 3.16 0.09
C PHE A 26 11.07 4.26 -0.94
N ARG A 27 10.40 5.35 -0.56
CA ARG A 27 10.14 6.48 -1.48
C ARG A 27 11.41 7.08 -2.07
N ASP A 28 12.51 7.09 -1.32
CA ASP A 28 13.80 7.67 -1.75
C ASP A 28 14.77 6.66 -2.37
N VAL A 29 14.43 5.36 -2.41
CA VAL A 29 15.28 4.34 -3.04
C VAL A 29 15.33 4.59 -4.55
N PRO A 30 16.51 4.74 -5.19
CA PRO A 30 16.58 5.09 -6.62
C PRO A 30 15.90 4.09 -7.56
N LEU A 31 16.07 2.79 -7.29
CA LEU A 31 15.45 1.73 -8.09
C LEU A 31 14.00 1.51 -7.65
N LYS A 32 13.06 1.65 -8.58
CA LYS A 32 11.64 1.37 -8.34
C LYS A 32 11.25 0.05 -8.99
N THR A 33 10.78 -0.89 -8.18
CA THR A 33 10.27 -2.18 -8.65
C THR A 33 8.90 -2.46 -8.02
N PRO A 34 8.04 -3.25 -8.67
CA PRO A 34 6.77 -3.69 -8.08
C PRO A 34 6.97 -4.40 -6.74
N TYR A 35 8.06 -5.17 -6.59
CA TYR A 35 8.40 -5.86 -5.35
C TYR A 35 8.68 -4.89 -4.20
N LEU A 36 9.46 -3.84 -4.44
CA LEU A 36 9.74 -2.81 -3.43
C LEU A 36 8.48 -1.99 -3.10
N TRP A 37 7.63 -1.74 -4.10
CA TRP A 37 6.35 -1.07 -3.86
C TRP A 37 5.43 -1.91 -2.95
N LEU A 38 5.26 -3.20 -3.26
CA LEU A 38 4.49 -4.12 -2.42
C LEU A 38 5.08 -4.25 -1.01
N GLU A 39 6.40 -4.34 -0.89
CA GLU A 39 7.07 -4.44 0.42
C GLU A 39 6.96 -3.14 1.23
N GLY A 40 7.03 -1.98 0.60
CA GLY A 40 6.77 -0.69 1.26
C GLY A 40 5.35 -0.64 1.81
N ARG A 41 4.37 -1.01 0.97
CA ARG A 41 2.97 -1.13 1.38
C ARG A 41 2.76 -2.06 2.56
N ARG A 42 3.40 -3.24 2.59
CA ARG A 42 3.30 -4.15 3.75
C ARG A 42 3.71 -3.52 5.07
N ARG A 43 4.64 -2.55 5.03
CA ARG A 43 5.14 -1.83 6.21
C ARG A 43 4.30 -0.61 6.55
N ASP A 44 3.59 -0.06 5.57
CA ASP A 44 2.92 1.23 5.68
C ASP A 44 1.43 1.13 5.89
N ASP A 45 0.79 0.12 5.30
CA ASP A 45 -0.66 -0.04 5.26
C ASP A 45 -1.27 -0.45 6.62
N GLY A 46 -0.45 -0.78 7.62
CA GLY A 46 -0.93 -1.14 8.96
C GLY A 46 -1.79 -2.41 8.97
N ALA A 47 -1.54 -3.32 8.03
CA ALA A 47 -2.29 -4.57 7.90
C ALA A 47 -1.73 -5.72 8.78
N GLU A 48 -0.64 -5.49 9.52
CA GLU A 48 -0.08 -6.41 10.53
C GLU A 48 0.17 -7.85 10.03
N GLY A 49 0.52 -8.00 8.75
CA GLY A 49 0.73 -9.31 8.12
C GLY A 49 -0.54 -10.04 7.68
N LEU A 50 -1.71 -9.45 7.93
CA LEU A 50 -3.04 -9.85 7.49
C LEU A 50 -3.50 -9.01 6.29
N TRP A 51 -4.78 -9.08 5.94
CA TRP A 51 -5.40 -8.23 4.93
C TRP A 51 -6.26 -7.19 5.63
N ARG A 52 -6.03 -5.91 5.34
CA ARG A 52 -6.90 -4.84 5.83
C ARG A 52 -7.97 -4.52 4.79
N ILE A 53 -9.22 -4.45 5.23
CA ILE A 53 -10.34 -3.89 4.47
C ILE A 53 -11.04 -2.88 5.38
N HIS A 54 -11.08 -1.63 4.97
CA HIS A 54 -11.43 -0.46 5.78
C HIS A 54 -10.61 -0.43 7.08
N ASP A 55 -11.27 -0.50 8.23
CA ASP A 55 -10.64 -0.43 9.55
C ASP A 55 -10.52 -1.79 10.24
N THR A 56 -10.73 -2.88 9.49
CA THR A 56 -10.71 -4.25 10.03
C THR A 56 -9.62 -5.08 9.36
N LEU A 57 -8.98 -5.95 10.16
CA LEU A 57 -8.01 -6.94 9.70
C LEU A 57 -8.67 -8.31 9.58
N TYR A 58 -8.43 -8.98 8.47
CA TYR A 58 -8.98 -10.31 8.17
C TYR A 58 -7.86 -11.29 7.87
N ASP A 59 -7.98 -12.52 8.38
CA ASP A 59 -7.18 -13.64 7.90
C ASP A 59 -7.91 -14.35 6.76
N LEU A 60 -7.46 -14.09 5.53
CA LEU A 60 -8.02 -14.68 4.32
C LEU A 60 -7.27 -15.94 3.87
N THR A 61 -6.37 -16.49 4.71
CA THR A 61 -5.52 -17.63 4.33
C THR A 61 -6.34 -18.83 3.86
N GLU A 62 -7.35 -19.23 4.64
CA GLU A 62 -8.24 -20.34 4.30
C GLU A 62 -9.23 -20.00 3.18
N PHE A 63 -9.56 -18.72 3.00
CA PHE A 63 -10.48 -18.28 1.96
C PHE A 63 -9.82 -18.19 0.58
N ALA A 64 -8.50 -18.00 0.53
CA ALA A 64 -7.76 -17.74 -0.71
C ALA A 64 -8.10 -18.73 -1.83
N ASP A 65 -8.12 -20.03 -1.53
CA ASP A 65 -8.35 -21.08 -2.53
C ASP A 65 -9.85 -21.26 -2.88
N ARG A 66 -10.76 -20.65 -2.11
CA ARG A 66 -12.22 -20.64 -2.37
C ARG A 66 -12.70 -19.33 -2.98
N HIS A 67 -11.84 -18.33 -3.10
CA HIS A 67 -12.18 -17.03 -3.64
C HIS A 67 -12.61 -17.15 -5.11
N PRO A 68 -13.83 -16.69 -5.50
CA PRO A 68 -14.31 -16.81 -6.88
C PRO A 68 -13.42 -16.12 -7.93
N GLY A 69 -12.72 -15.04 -7.56
CA GLY A 69 -11.75 -14.35 -8.43
C GLY A 69 -10.38 -15.03 -8.49
N GLY A 70 -10.21 -16.19 -7.84
CA GLY A 70 -8.97 -16.94 -7.74
C GLY A 70 -8.06 -16.50 -6.58
N ALA A 71 -7.13 -17.38 -6.22
CA ALA A 71 -6.26 -17.21 -5.05
C ALA A 71 -5.11 -16.23 -5.23
N SER A 72 -4.72 -15.95 -6.48
CA SER A 72 -3.48 -15.23 -6.80
C SER A 72 -3.42 -13.84 -6.17
N TRP A 73 -4.50 -13.07 -6.27
CA TRP A 73 -4.55 -11.71 -5.72
C TRP A 73 -4.49 -11.71 -4.20
N ILE A 74 -5.26 -12.56 -3.53
CA ILE A 74 -5.23 -12.69 -2.06
C ILE A 74 -3.81 -13.05 -1.60
N LYS A 75 -3.15 -14.02 -2.24
CA LYS A 75 -1.79 -14.44 -1.87
C LYS A 75 -0.76 -13.31 -2.11
N LEU A 76 -0.86 -12.59 -3.23
CA LEU A 76 0.06 -11.51 -3.59
C LEU A 76 -0.01 -10.32 -2.62
N THR A 77 -1.23 -9.98 -2.17
CA THR A 77 -1.51 -8.79 -1.35
C THR A 77 -1.51 -9.06 0.15
N LYS A 78 -1.10 -10.25 0.60
CA LYS A 78 -0.95 -10.55 2.03
C LYS A 78 -0.06 -9.50 2.72
N GLY A 79 -0.54 -9.00 3.86
CA GLY A 79 0.12 -7.99 4.65
C GLY A 79 -0.17 -6.56 4.18
N THR A 80 -1.15 -6.31 3.32
CA THR A 80 -1.44 -4.98 2.78
C THR A 80 -2.91 -4.56 2.98
N ASP A 81 -3.18 -3.27 2.83
CA ASP A 81 -4.54 -2.73 2.79
C ASP A 81 -5.13 -2.92 1.39
N ILE A 82 -6.11 -3.80 1.29
CA ILE A 82 -6.76 -4.16 0.04
C ILE A 82 -8.12 -3.49 -0.12
N THR A 83 -8.45 -2.46 0.68
CA THR A 83 -9.74 -1.75 0.62
C THR A 83 -10.08 -1.31 -0.79
N GLU A 84 -9.17 -0.58 -1.45
CA GLU A 84 -9.40 -0.12 -2.83
C GLU A 84 -9.65 -1.30 -3.79
N ALA A 85 -8.85 -2.36 -3.69
CA ALA A 85 -9.00 -3.55 -4.54
C ALA A 85 -10.32 -4.27 -4.26
N PHE A 86 -10.74 -4.34 -2.98
CA PHE A 86 -11.97 -4.95 -2.55
C PHE A 86 -13.18 -4.18 -3.11
N GLU A 87 -13.27 -2.87 -2.87
CA GLU A 87 -14.36 -2.01 -3.33
C GLU A 87 -14.50 -1.96 -4.86
N THR A 88 -13.37 -1.91 -5.57
CA THR A 88 -13.37 -1.81 -7.03
C THR A 88 -13.82 -3.08 -7.74
N HIS A 89 -13.60 -4.25 -7.13
CA HIS A 89 -13.92 -5.55 -7.73
C HIS A 89 -15.23 -6.15 -7.19
N HIS A 90 -15.70 -5.70 -6.02
CA HIS A 90 -16.90 -6.24 -5.37
C HIS A 90 -18.00 -5.17 -5.28
N ILE A 91 -18.64 -4.87 -6.41
CA ILE A 91 -19.65 -3.81 -6.54
C ILE A 91 -20.97 -4.15 -5.81
N SER A 92 -21.18 -5.41 -5.44
CA SER A 92 -22.38 -5.89 -4.74
C SER A 92 -22.03 -6.33 -3.33
N THR A 93 -23.02 -6.33 -2.43
CA THR A 93 -22.89 -6.70 -1.01
C THR A 93 -22.55 -8.17 -0.70
N ARG A 94 -22.36 -9.00 -1.74
CA ARG A 94 -22.09 -10.42 -1.60
C ARG A 94 -20.71 -10.68 -1.01
N ALA A 95 -19.71 -9.87 -1.31
CA ALA A 95 -18.34 -10.13 -0.87
C ALA A 95 -18.20 -9.91 0.64
N GLU A 96 -18.85 -8.88 1.17
CA GLU A 96 -18.90 -8.52 2.58
C GLU A 96 -19.51 -9.67 3.40
N SER A 97 -20.52 -10.37 2.85
CA SER A 97 -21.11 -11.54 3.48
C SER A 97 -20.19 -12.77 3.56
N LEU A 98 -19.07 -12.76 2.84
CA LEU A 98 -18.08 -13.83 2.82
C LEU A 98 -16.83 -13.51 3.66
N LEU A 99 -16.74 -12.31 4.23
CA LEU A 99 -15.66 -11.94 5.13
C LEU A 99 -15.78 -12.76 6.44
N PRO A 100 -14.64 -13.27 6.98
CA PRO A 100 -14.62 -14.03 8.24
C PRO A 100 -15.11 -13.26 9.47
#